data_AF-A0A931MD06-F1
#
_entry.id   AF-A0A931MD06-F1
#
_cell.length_a   1.000
_cell.length_b   1.000
_cell.length_c   1.000
_cell.angle_alpha   90.00
_cell.angle_beta   90.00
_cell.angle_gamma   90.00
#
_symmetry.space_group_name_H-M   'P 1'
#
loop_
_entity.id
_entity.type
_entity.pdbx_description
1 polymer ?
#
loop_
_entity_poly.entity_id
_entity_poly.type
_entity_poly.pdbx_seq_one_letter_code
_entity_poly.pdbx_strand_id
1 'polypeptide(L)'
;NPYWQGDYATVHFTYVPPLNQFIKDKELYIYGELTNYELNDNNRMQFNGEKGVYQASLFLKNGYYDFSYALKDKKGNIELIDNNYWETENQYTILVYYRPFGGRADQLVGVSKLNSYANSAGIRFGTNNQ
;
A
#
# COMPACT_ATOMS: atom_id res chain seq x y z
N ASN A 1 -23.23 0.95 22.66
CA ASN A 1 -22.35 2.08 22.31
C ASN A 1 -21.31 1.58 21.29
N PRO A 2 -21.56 1.68 19.97
CA PRO A 2 -20.84 0.89 18.96
C PRO A 2 -19.55 1.53 18.43
N TYR A 3 -19.04 2.61 19.05
CA TYR A 3 -17.90 3.38 18.53
C TYR A 3 -16.51 2.76 18.75
N TRP A 4 -16.39 1.53 19.28
CA TRP A 4 -15.11 0.98 19.77
C TRP A 4 -14.53 -0.18 18.96
N GLN A 5 -15.14 -0.56 17.85
CA GLN A 5 -14.51 -1.49 16.90
C GLN A 5 -14.07 -0.66 15.69
N GLY A 6 -12.97 0.07 15.84
CA GLY A 6 -12.29 0.61 14.68
C GLY A 6 -11.83 -0.58 13.85
N ASP A 7 -12.48 -0.84 12.73
CA ASP A 7 -12.12 -1.96 11.88
C ASP A 7 -10.70 -1.72 11.34
N TYR A 8 -9.77 -2.61 11.68
CA TYR A 8 -8.44 -2.60 11.10
C TYR A 8 -8.33 -3.73 10.09
N ALA A 9 -7.46 -3.53 9.11
CA ALA A 9 -7.16 -4.54 8.13
C ALA A 9 -5.70 -4.51 7.70
N THR A 10 -5.18 -5.68 7.35
CA THR A 10 -3.90 -5.77 6.64
C THR A 10 -4.13 -5.44 5.18
N VAL A 11 -3.43 -4.41 4.71
CA VAL A 11 -3.43 -3.95 3.33
C VAL A 11 -2.14 -4.37 2.66
N HIS A 12 -2.24 -5.14 1.57
CA HIS A 12 -1.08 -5.50 0.76
C HIS A 12 -0.90 -4.51 -0.38
N PHE A 13 0.29 -3.93 -0.50
CA PHE A 13 0.68 -3.01 -1.56
C PHE A 13 1.60 -3.73 -2.54
N THR A 14 1.40 -3.48 -3.83
CA THR A 14 2.28 -3.96 -4.90
C THR A 14 2.63 -2.80 -5.82
N TYR A 15 3.92 -2.67 -6.14
CA TYR A 15 4.43 -1.73 -7.12
C TYR A 15 5.16 -2.49 -8.22
N VAL A 16 4.79 -2.21 -9.47
CA VAL A 16 5.46 -2.77 -10.65
C VAL A 16 6.48 -1.73 -11.13
N PRO A 17 7.79 -1.98 -10.96
CA PRO A 17 8.80 -1.06 -11.44
C PRO A 17 8.87 -1.09 -12.97
N PRO A 18 9.34 0.00 -13.63
CA PRO A 18 9.64 -0.02 -15.05
C PRO A 18 10.55 -1.21 -15.39
N LEU A 19 10.23 -1.93 -16.47
CA LEU A 19 10.94 -3.13 -16.92
C LEU A 19 10.88 -4.33 -15.95
N ASN A 20 10.04 -4.30 -14.91
CA ASN A 20 9.89 -5.38 -13.92
C ASN A 20 11.21 -5.76 -13.21
N GLN A 21 12.11 -4.79 -13.03
CA GLN A 21 13.45 -5.00 -12.49
C GLN A 21 13.68 -4.28 -11.15
N PHE A 22 14.68 -4.78 -10.42
CA PHE A 22 15.15 -4.18 -9.18
C PHE A 22 15.75 -2.78 -9.45
N ILE A 23 15.27 -1.78 -8.71
CA ILE A 23 15.79 -0.42 -8.74
C ILE A 23 17.08 -0.39 -7.94
N LYS A 24 18.21 -0.27 -8.65
CA LYS A 24 19.54 -0.28 -8.05
C LYS A 24 19.79 1.00 -7.23
N ASP A 25 20.52 0.85 -6.12
CA ASP A 25 21.00 1.96 -5.27
C ASP A 25 19.91 2.86 -4.67
N LYS A 26 18.64 2.45 -4.76
CA LYS A 26 17.50 3.12 -4.15
C LYS A 26 16.65 2.11 -3.38
N GLU A 27 16.01 2.60 -2.33
CA GLU A 27 15.05 1.86 -1.53
C GLU A 27 13.66 2.42 -1.77
N LEU A 28 12.67 1.54 -1.94
CA LEU A 28 11.29 1.93 -2.24
C LEU A 28 10.43 1.85 -0.98
N TYR A 29 9.63 2.87 -0.72
CA TYR A 29 8.74 2.96 0.43
C TYR A 29 7.33 3.35 0.02
N ILE A 30 6.34 2.93 0.80
CA ILE A 30 5.00 3.54 0.81
C ILE A 30 5.09 4.84 1.60
N TYR A 31 4.58 5.94 1.05
CA TYR A 31 4.73 7.27 1.64
C TYR A 31 3.39 8.02 1.63
N GLY A 32 3.00 8.61 2.75
CA GLY A 32 1.80 9.43 2.85
C GLY A 32 1.29 9.56 4.28
N GLU A 33 0.04 9.99 4.44
CA GLU A 33 -0.59 10.14 5.75
C GLU A 33 -0.63 8.81 6.51
N LEU A 34 -0.86 7.70 5.80
CA LEU A 34 -0.91 6.36 6.40
C LEU A 34 0.42 5.90 7.02
N THR A 35 1.53 6.55 6.67
CA THR A 35 2.87 6.29 7.26
C THR A 35 3.39 7.48 8.06
N ASN A 36 2.54 8.45 8.38
CA ASN A 36 2.92 9.73 8.98
C ASN A 36 4.04 10.46 8.22
N TYR A 37 4.13 10.27 6.89
CA TYR A 37 5.21 10.78 6.05
C TYR A 37 6.63 10.35 6.47
N GLU A 38 6.75 9.29 7.26
CA GLU A 38 8.06 8.72 7.64
C GLU A 38 8.52 7.69 6.61
N LEU A 39 9.84 7.45 6.52
CA LEU A 39 10.43 6.34 5.77
C LEU A 39 11.21 5.44 6.74
N ASN A 40 10.64 4.29 7.06
CA ASN A 40 11.18 3.33 8.02
C ASN A 40 10.98 1.89 7.54
N ASP A 41 11.49 0.91 8.28
CA ASP A 41 11.42 -0.48 7.83
C ASP A 41 9.99 -1.04 7.74
N ASN A 42 9.01 -0.42 8.41
CA ASN A 42 7.62 -0.87 8.37
C ASN A 42 6.94 -0.56 7.04
N ASN A 43 7.33 0.52 6.36
CA ASN A 43 6.77 0.91 5.06
C ASN A 43 7.73 0.72 3.89
N ARG A 44 8.89 0.08 4.13
CA ARG A 44 9.83 -0.34 3.08
C ARG A 44 9.27 -1.49 2.27
N MET A 45 9.31 -1.37 0.94
CA MET A 45 8.89 -2.41 0.02
C MET A 45 10.03 -3.34 -0.34
N GLN A 46 9.73 -4.64 -0.41
CA GLN A 46 10.69 -5.68 -0.76
C GLN A 46 10.49 -6.11 -2.20
N PHE A 47 11.58 -6.22 -2.96
CA PHE A 47 11.53 -6.69 -4.33
C PHE A 47 11.41 -8.21 -4.38
N ASN A 48 10.40 -8.70 -5.08
CA ASN A 48 10.23 -10.09 -5.44
C ASN A 48 10.77 -10.30 -6.86
N GLY A 49 11.96 -10.90 -6.97
CA GLY A 49 12.62 -11.14 -8.26
C GLY A 49 11.93 -12.15 -9.17
N GLU A 50 11.13 -13.07 -8.64
CA GLU A 50 10.38 -14.04 -9.44
C GLU A 50 9.20 -13.39 -10.16
N LYS A 51 8.56 -12.42 -9.50
CA LYS A 51 7.41 -11.69 -10.03
C LYS A 51 7.80 -10.36 -10.69
N GLY A 52 9.00 -9.87 -10.43
CA GLY A 52 9.48 -8.57 -10.92
C GLY A 52 8.73 -7.38 -10.31
N VAL A 53 8.27 -7.51 -9.05
CA VAL A 53 7.46 -6.47 -8.38
C VAL A 53 7.94 -6.21 -6.96
N TYR A 54 7.68 -5.01 -6.46
CA TYR A 54 7.88 -4.66 -5.06
C TYR A 54 6.60 -4.91 -4.25
N GLN A 55 6.73 -5.42 -3.03
CA GLN A 55 5.60 -5.75 -2.16
C GLN A 55 5.85 -5.28 -0.72
N ALA A 56 4.80 -4.80 -0.07
CA ALA A 56 4.76 -4.48 1.37
C ALA A 56 3.36 -4.71 1.92
N SER A 57 3.22 -4.76 3.24
CA SER A 57 1.92 -4.91 3.90
C SER A 57 1.85 -4.01 5.12
N LEU A 58 0.76 -3.25 5.26
CA LEU A 58 0.54 -2.33 6.39
C LEU A 58 -0.77 -2.67 7.09
N PHE A 59 -0.77 -2.60 8.42
CA PHE A 59 -1.98 -2.75 9.23
C PHE A 59 -2.62 -1.39 9.44
N LEU A 60 -3.71 -1.13 8.73
CA LEU A 60 -4.35 0.19 8.64
C LEU A 60 -5.73 0.17 9.27
N LYS A 61 -6.13 1.29 9.86
CA LYS A 61 -7.49 1.53 10.32
C LYS A 61 -8.40 1.80 9.12
N ASN A 62 -9.68 1.46 9.20
CA ASN A 62 -10.68 1.84 8.20
C ASN A 62 -10.69 3.38 8.03
N GLY A 63 -10.46 3.85 6.81
CA GLY A 63 -10.23 5.26 6.54
C GLY A 63 -9.79 5.50 5.10
N TYR A 64 -9.88 6.76 4.68
CA TYR A 64 -9.35 7.23 3.42
C TYR A 64 -7.92 7.72 3.64
N TYR A 65 -6.99 7.26 2.82
CA TYR A 65 -5.59 7.68 2.90
C TYR A 65 -5.07 7.99 1.50
N ASP A 66 -4.45 9.15 1.37
CA ASP A 66 -3.64 9.47 0.21
C ASP A 66 -2.22 8.93 0.44
N PHE A 67 -1.67 8.30 -0.61
CA PHE A 67 -0.32 7.78 -0.58
C PHE A 67 0.33 7.84 -1.96
N SER A 68 1.66 7.83 -1.93
CA SER A 68 2.53 7.69 -3.09
C SER A 68 3.64 6.71 -2.74
N TYR A 69 4.51 6.42 -3.70
CA TYR A 69 5.75 5.70 -3.45
C TYR A 69 6.91 6.67 -3.39
N ALA A 70 7.86 6.41 -2.50
CA ALA A 70 9.06 7.23 -2.34
C ALA A 70 10.30 6.37 -2.57
N LEU A 71 11.22 6.88 -3.39
CA LEU A 71 12.54 6.33 -3.57
C LEU A 71 13.53 7.09 -2.69
N LYS A 72 14.25 6.36 -1.85
CA LYS A 72 15.32 6.90 -1.01
C LYS A 72 16.66 6.41 -1.52
N ASP A 73 17.58 7.32 -1.85
CA ASP A 73 18.95 6.94 -2.22
C ASP A 73 19.85 6.76 -0.98
N LYS A 74 21.07 6.23 -1.19
CA LYS A 74 22.07 6.06 -0.12
C LYS A 74 22.52 7.37 0.54
N LYS A 75 22.29 8.52 -0.10
CA LYS A 75 22.60 9.86 0.44
C LYS A 75 21.45 10.44 1.26
N GLY A 76 20.31 9.75 1.31
CA GLY A 76 19.10 10.18 2.00
C GLY A 76 18.22 11.12 1.17
N ASN A 77 18.51 11.31 -0.12
CA ASN A 77 17.61 12.06 -1.00
C ASN A 77 16.34 11.24 -1.23
N ILE A 78 15.19 11.91 -1.11
CA ILE A 78 13.88 11.32 -1.29
C ILE A 78 13.28 11.87 -2.59
N GLU A 79 12.90 10.96 -3.47
CA GLU A 79 12.21 11.25 -4.72
C GLU A 79 10.83 10.59 -4.65
N LEU A 80 9.77 11.40 -4.71
CA LEU A 80 8.42 10.88 -4.82
C LEU A 80 8.22 10.39 -6.25
N ILE A 81 7.71 9.16 -6.39
CA ILE A 81 7.27 8.63 -7.67
C ILE A 81 5.93 9.29 -7.97
N ASP A 82 6.01 10.49 -8.53
CA ASP A 82 4.85 11.20 -9.02
C ASP A 82 4.40 10.56 -10.34
N ASN A 83 3.09 10.39 -10.54
CA ASN A 83 2.50 9.76 -11.73
C ASN A 83 2.62 10.64 -13.01
N ASN A 84 3.64 11.49 -13.10
CA ASN A 84 3.84 12.43 -14.22
C ASN A 84 4.53 11.79 -15.43
N TYR A 85 4.89 10.50 -15.36
CA TYR A 85 5.28 9.73 -16.54
C TYR A 85 4.03 9.13 -17.20
N TRP A 86 3.55 9.84 -18.23
CA TRP A 86 2.43 9.52 -19.11
C TRP A 86 2.43 8.11 -19.75
N GLU A 87 3.48 7.31 -19.51
CA GLU A 87 3.68 5.97 -20.08
C GLU A 87 3.54 4.82 -19.07
N THR A 88 3.32 5.10 -17.77
CA THR A 88 3.20 4.02 -16.75
C THR A 88 1.78 3.92 -16.22
N GLU A 89 0.98 3.05 -16.84
CA GLU A 89 -0.27 2.56 -16.25
C GLU A 89 0.09 1.69 -15.03
N ASN A 90 0.16 2.31 -13.85
CA ASN A 90 0.42 1.59 -12.61
C ASN A 90 -0.90 1.03 -12.09
N GLN A 91 -1.03 -0.30 -12.11
CA GLN A 91 -2.15 -1.01 -11.49
C GLN A 91 -1.80 -1.33 -10.03
N TYR A 92 -2.47 -0.67 -9.09
CA TYR A 92 -2.29 -0.88 -7.67
C TYR A 92 -3.34 -1.90 -7.21
N THR A 93 -2.92 -3.02 -6.64
CA THR A 93 -3.84 -3.97 -6.00
C THR A 93 -3.73 -3.84 -4.50
N ILE A 94 -4.82 -3.42 -3.87
CA ILE A 94 -5.01 -3.31 -2.42
C ILE A 94 -5.84 -4.51 -2.00
N LEU A 95 -5.21 -5.47 -1.33
CA LEU A 95 -5.90 -6.61 -0.72
C LEU A 95 -6.13 -6.33 0.74
N VAL A 96 -7.37 -6.46 1.20
CA VAL A 96 -7.77 -6.12 2.55
C VAL A 96 -8.26 -7.35 3.28
N TYR A 97 -7.56 -7.68 4.37
CA TYR A 97 -7.91 -8.78 5.24
C TYR A 97 -8.36 -8.30 6.62
N TYR A 98 -9.50 -8.81 7.08
CA TYR A 98 -10.02 -8.65 8.44
C TYR A 98 -9.79 -9.93 9.23
N ARG A 99 -9.30 -9.79 10.47
CA ARG A 99 -9.20 -10.90 11.43
C ARG A 99 -9.97 -10.53 12.70
N PRO A 100 -11.13 -11.17 12.97
CA PRO A 100 -11.84 -10.96 14.22
C PRO A 100 -11.06 -11.53 15.41
N PHE A 101 -11.28 -10.97 16.60
CA PHE A 101 -10.69 -11.48 17.83
C PHE A 101 -11.13 -12.95 18.07
N GLY A 102 -10.18 -13.87 18.19
CA GLY A 102 -10.44 -15.32 18.29
C GLY A 102 -10.60 -16.05 16.96
N GLY A 103 -10.53 -15.35 15.82
CA GLY A 103 -10.54 -15.94 14.49
C GLY A 103 -9.26 -16.73 14.19
N ARG A 104 -9.41 -17.91 13.57
CA ARG A 104 -8.28 -18.77 13.18
C ARG A 104 -7.69 -18.46 11.80
N ALA A 105 -8.34 -17.60 11.01
CA ALA A 105 -7.94 -17.27 9.64
C ALA A 105 -8.30 -15.82 9.27
N ASP A 106 -7.54 -15.26 8.32
CA ASP A 106 -7.80 -13.95 7.72
C ASP A 106 -8.96 -14.04 6.72
N GLN A 107 -9.93 -13.13 6.82
CA GLN A 107 -11.03 -13.01 5.86
C GLN A 107 -10.72 -11.89 4.87
N LEU A 108 -10.73 -12.19 3.56
CA LEU A 108 -10.65 -11.16 2.52
C LEU A 108 -11.95 -10.36 2.52
N VAL A 109 -11.91 -9.12 3.02
CA VAL A 109 -13.08 -8.24 3.13
C VAL A 109 -13.11 -7.15 2.06
N GLY A 110 -12.04 -7.02 1.28
CA GLY A 110 -12.00 -6.07 0.16
C GLY A 110 -10.86 -6.33 -0.79
N VAL A 111 -11.12 -6.16 -2.09
CA VAL A 111 -10.10 -6.07 -3.13
C VAL A 111 -10.37 -4.78 -3.87
N SER A 112 -9.42 -3.86 -3.85
CA SER A 112 -9.47 -2.66 -4.69
C SER A 112 -8.32 -2.71 -5.69
N LYS A 113 -8.67 -2.55 -6.98
CA LYS A 113 -7.69 -2.28 -8.02
C LYS A 113 -7.81 -0.81 -8.37
N LEU A 114 -6.76 -0.05 -8.11
CA LEU A 114 -6.69 1.35 -8.49
C LEU A 114 -5.80 1.47 -9.72
N ASN A 115 -6.22 2.27 -10.69
CA ASN A 115 -5.36 2.73 -11.77
C ASN A 115 -4.86 4.13 -11.41
N SER A 116 -3.68 4.49 -11.91
CA SER A 116 -2.94 5.74 -11.62
C SER A 116 -3.68 7.06 -11.88
N TYR A 117 -4.95 7.05 -12.29
CA TYR A 117 -5.80 8.24 -12.40
C TYR A 117 -6.37 8.73 -11.07
N ALA A 118 -6.38 7.91 -10.01
CA ALA A 118 -6.93 8.29 -8.71
C ALA A 118 -5.80 8.55 -7.72
N ASN A 119 -5.44 9.83 -7.54
CA ASN A 119 -4.53 10.31 -6.49
C ASN A 119 -5.05 10.11 -5.06
N SER A 120 -6.22 9.47 -4.91
CA SER A 120 -6.85 9.17 -3.64
C SER A 120 -7.38 7.73 -3.65
N ALA A 121 -6.71 6.87 -2.88
CA ALA A 121 -7.14 5.51 -2.65
C ALA A 121 -8.19 5.49 -1.54
N GLY A 122 -9.46 5.57 -1.93
CA GLY A 122 -10.56 5.40 -0.99
C GLY A 122 -10.70 3.95 -0.54
N ILE A 123 -10.30 3.65 0.69
CA ILE A 123 -10.49 2.33 1.29
C ILE A 123 -11.71 2.42 2.22
N ARG A 124 -12.85 1.85 1.78
CA ARG A 124 -14.06 1.70 2.60
C ARG A 124 -14.29 0.24 2.95
N PHE A 125 -14.38 -0.06 4.24
CA PHE A 125 -14.91 -1.33 4.73
C PHE A 125 -16.32 -1.14 5.23
N GLY A 126 -17.25 -1.93 4.68
CA GLY A 126 -18.57 -2.13 5.22
C GLY A 126 -18.71 -3.59 5.62
N THR A 127 -18.92 -3.85 6.91
CA THR A 127 -19.52 -5.12 7.32
C THR A 127 -20.97 -5.10 6.86
N ASN A 128 -21.33 -5.94 5.89
CA ASN A 128 -22.72 -6.28 5.64
C ASN A 128 -23.27 -6.98 6.88
N ASN A 129 -23.81 -6.22 7.83
CA ASN A 129 -24.73 -6.73 8.83
C ASN A 129 -26.11 -6.20 8.49
N GLN A 130 -26.96 -7.11 8.01
CA GLN A 130 -28.40 -7.07 8.22
C GLN A 130 -28.69 -7.00 9.72
#